data_AF-A0AB39CZE1-F1
#
_entry.id   AF-A0AB39CZE1-F1
#
_cell.length_a   1.000
_cell.length_b   1.000
_cell.length_c   1.000
_cell.angle_alpha   90.00
_cell.angle_beta   90.00
_cell.angle_gamma   90.00
#
_symmetry.space_group_name_H-M   'P 1'
#
loop_
_entity.id
_entity.type
_entity.pdbx_description
1 polymer ?
#
loop_
_entity_poly.entity_id
_entity_poly.type
_entity_poly.pdbx_seq_one_letter_code
_entity_poly.pdbx_strand_id
1 'polypeptide(L)'
;MDDEIRSLIQNGEISALALDTSMLQAAGYAFEQGLLEQVAYLRAHGIAVLLPDIVMHETQAHLLKDATDAVGKLQGAVEDLGRKNLTYSAVLDTLRSASGAACVEAQECPVRRLKEWIDKADISVVDADDFVQVEDLIALYVAGEPPFTVEGKKKSEFPDALALLALKGWAENNGTRVLAVSRDEDWKRFSDSSSEVYVVKDLAAALSAFQIPNAANVCRALFMSVDDGDPYGLEAKLLKALDKGRDRILLRLELDETPYAETIEAVSIEFSGVELPDFDHGADEFKPVSHDSAAEETVVEITAWASAVISWQLSLSVWDKGKRQSITVGGGTYRDEQQFELKALVTVAQGAGRLKITRVEIEPTTVDSFLDEVTPQWYGDASV
;
A
#
# COMPACT_ATOMS: atom_id res chain seq x y z
N MET A 1 14.64 -18.88 11.23
CA MET A 1 14.87 -17.55 10.60
C MET A 1 16.01 -16.89 11.33
N ASP A 2 16.92 -16.27 10.60
CA ASP A 2 18.09 -15.58 11.16
C ASP A 2 17.66 -14.40 12.04
N ASP A 3 18.45 -14.11 13.08
CA ASP A 3 18.22 -12.97 13.98
C ASP A 3 18.47 -11.64 13.25
N GLU A 4 19.38 -11.62 12.26
CA GLU A 4 19.60 -10.45 11.42
C GLU A 4 18.34 -10.08 10.62
N ILE A 5 17.74 -11.05 9.92
CA ILE A 5 16.50 -10.85 9.16
C ILE A 5 15.37 -10.39 10.08
N ARG A 6 15.27 -10.97 11.30
CA ARG A 6 14.30 -10.50 12.30
C ARG A 6 14.52 -9.03 12.64
N SER A 7 15.77 -8.62 12.87
CA SER A 7 16.09 -7.23 13.18
C SER A 7 15.71 -6.29 12.03
N LEU A 8 16.00 -6.65 10.79
CA LEU A 8 15.64 -5.85 9.61
C LEU A 8 14.12 -5.67 9.49
N ILE A 9 13.33 -6.71 9.75
CA ILE A 9 11.86 -6.63 9.79
C ILE A 9 11.40 -5.71 10.94
N GLN A 10 11.99 -5.83 12.13
CA GLN A 10 11.62 -5.03 13.30
C GLN A 10 12.00 -3.55 13.15
N ASN A 11 13.06 -3.25 12.39
CA ASN A 11 13.44 -1.90 12.01
C ASN A 11 12.60 -1.34 10.86
N GLY A 12 11.77 -2.15 10.21
CA GLY A 12 10.97 -1.76 9.06
C GLY A 12 11.74 -1.68 7.74
N GLU A 13 12.99 -2.15 7.70
CA GLU A 13 13.85 -2.15 6.51
C GLU A 13 13.40 -3.22 5.48
N ILE A 14 12.79 -4.31 5.97
CA ILE A 14 12.12 -5.29 5.12
C ILE A 14 10.62 -5.05 5.24
N SER A 15 9.99 -4.64 4.13
CA SER A 15 8.57 -4.31 4.06
C SER A 15 7.76 -5.12 3.04
N ALA A 16 8.41 -6.05 2.35
CA ALA A 16 7.77 -6.86 1.32
C ALA A 16 8.06 -8.36 1.51
N LEU A 17 7.08 -9.19 1.17
CA LEU A 17 7.17 -10.64 1.11
C LEU A 17 7.04 -11.07 -0.34
N ALA A 18 8.00 -11.83 -0.86
CA ALA A 18 7.88 -12.49 -2.17
C ALA A 18 7.76 -14.00 -2.01
N LEU A 19 7.01 -14.64 -2.91
CA LEU A 19 6.81 -16.08 -2.92
C LEU A 19 7.37 -16.70 -4.20
N ASP A 20 8.11 -17.79 -4.05
CA ASP A 20 8.60 -18.61 -5.14
C ASP A 20 7.64 -19.78 -5.46
N THR A 21 7.65 -20.26 -6.71
CA THR A 21 6.93 -21.45 -7.17
C THR A 21 7.18 -22.65 -6.24
N SER A 22 8.43 -22.85 -5.78
CA SER A 22 8.76 -23.97 -4.88
C SER A 22 8.03 -23.91 -3.53
N MET A 23 7.77 -22.70 -3.03
CA MET A 23 7.00 -22.47 -1.81
C MET A 23 5.51 -22.73 -2.05
N LEU A 24 4.95 -22.19 -3.14
CA LEU A 24 3.55 -22.39 -3.50
C LEU A 24 3.21 -23.88 -3.70
N GLN A 25 4.09 -24.60 -4.37
CA GLN A 25 3.98 -26.05 -4.56
C GLN A 25 4.08 -26.80 -3.23
N ALA A 26 5.01 -26.41 -2.35
CA ALA A 26 5.17 -27.01 -1.04
C ALA A 26 3.94 -26.84 -0.13
N ALA A 27 3.21 -25.73 -0.27
CA ALA A 27 1.92 -25.51 0.39
C ALA A 27 0.76 -26.22 -0.31
N GLY A 28 1.02 -26.95 -1.40
CA GLY A 28 0.01 -27.69 -2.16
C GLY A 28 -0.98 -26.80 -2.90
N TYR A 29 -0.58 -25.56 -3.22
CA TYR A 29 -1.46 -24.56 -3.84
C TYR A 29 -2.78 -24.36 -3.07
N ALA A 30 -2.69 -24.44 -1.74
CA ALA A 30 -3.81 -24.26 -0.82
C ALA A 30 -4.12 -22.77 -0.63
N PHE A 31 -4.41 -22.05 -1.72
CA PHE A 31 -4.63 -20.60 -1.69
C PHE A 31 -5.76 -20.16 -0.73
N GLU A 32 -6.75 -21.02 -0.56
CA GLU A 32 -7.95 -20.75 0.22
C GLU A 32 -7.85 -21.24 1.67
N GLN A 33 -6.73 -21.83 2.11
CA GLN A 33 -6.57 -22.36 3.47
C GLN A 33 -5.11 -22.41 3.93
N GLY A 34 -4.90 -22.49 5.25
CA GLY A 34 -3.55 -22.66 5.80
C GLY A 34 -2.67 -21.42 5.59
N LEU A 35 -1.36 -21.62 5.33
CA LEU A 35 -0.41 -20.50 5.31
C LEU A 35 -0.60 -19.52 4.15
N LEU A 36 -1.01 -20.00 2.96
CA LEU A 36 -1.23 -19.11 1.81
C LEU A 36 -2.45 -18.22 2.00
N GLU A 37 -3.48 -18.70 2.73
CA GLU A 37 -4.61 -17.86 3.12
C GLU A 37 -4.15 -16.73 4.06
N GLN A 38 -3.17 -17.00 4.93
CA GLN A 38 -2.68 -16.01 5.89
C GLN A 38 -1.92 -14.84 5.24
N VAL A 39 -1.40 -15.04 4.02
CA VAL A 39 -0.73 -13.99 3.24
C VAL A 39 -1.67 -12.81 2.98
N ALA A 40 -2.97 -13.05 2.83
CA ALA A 40 -3.96 -12.00 2.62
C ALA A 40 -4.09 -10.99 3.77
N TYR A 41 -3.57 -11.30 4.96
CA TYR A 41 -3.62 -10.39 6.12
C TYR A 41 -2.34 -9.56 6.27
N LEU A 42 -1.30 -9.80 5.47
CA LEU A 42 -0.03 -9.10 5.60
C LEU A 42 -0.13 -7.62 5.26
N ARG A 43 -1.00 -7.26 4.32
CA ARG A 43 -1.23 -5.86 3.96
C ARG A 43 -1.75 -5.03 5.12
N ALA A 44 -2.60 -5.61 5.98
CA ALA A 44 -3.05 -4.97 7.23
C ALA A 44 -1.93 -4.77 8.26
N HIS A 45 -0.79 -5.43 8.08
CA HIS A 45 0.43 -5.24 8.87
C HIS A 45 1.45 -4.35 8.14
N GLY A 46 1.04 -3.71 7.06
CA GLY A 46 1.88 -2.84 6.26
C GLY A 46 2.93 -3.62 5.50
N ILE A 47 2.63 -4.83 5.01
CA ILE A 47 3.60 -5.63 4.24
C ILE A 47 3.05 -5.84 2.85
N ALA A 48 3.81 -5.41 1.84
CA ALA A 48 3.49 -5.69 0.45
C ALA A 48 3.73 -7.16 0.14
N VAL A 49 2.84 -7.77 -0.64
CA VAL A 49 3.01 -9.16 -1.09
C VAL A 49 3.30 -9.12 -2.58
N LEU A 50 4.42 -9.70 -2.97
CA LEU A 50 4.93 -9.69 -4.33
C LEU A 50 4.89 -11.09 -4.92
N LEU A 51 4.53 -11.15 -6.19
CA LEU A 51 4.63 -12.37 -6.99
C LEU A 51 5.24 -12.00 -8.35
N PRO A 52 6.48 -12.39 -8.64
CA PRO A 52 7.04 -12.19 -9.97
C PRO A 52 6.13 -12.81 -11.04
N ASP A 53 5.93 -12.11 -12.15
CA ASP A 53 5.11 -12.54 -13.28
C ASP A 53 5.48 -13.94 -13.78
N ILE A 54 6.78 -14.23 -13.84
CA ILE A 54 7.30 -15.54 -14.24
C ILE A 54 6.88 -16.64 -13.26
N VAL A 55 6.91 -16.37 -11.95
CA VAL A 55 6.46 -17.30 -10.90
C VAL A 55 4.96 -17.52 -10.99
N MET A 56 4.18 -16.46 -11.27
CA MET A 56 2.74 -16.56 -11.51
C MET A 56 2.45 -17.47 -12.71
N HIS A 57 3.14 -17.26 -13.85
CA HIS A 57 2.97 -18.06 -15.06
C HIS A 57 3.37 -19.52 -14.87
N GLU A 58 4.47 -19.79 -14.16
CA GLU A 58 4.88 -21.15 -13.81
C GLU A 58 3.85 -21.85 -12.91
N THR A 59 3.37 -21.14 -11.89
CA THR A 59 2.33 -21.65 -10.99
C THR A 59 1.08 -22.00 -11.77
N GLN A 60 0.63 -21.13 -12.68
CA GLN A 60 -0.52 -21.39 -13.54
C GLN A 60 -0.31 -22.63 -14.42
N ALA A 61 0.88 -22.77 -15.03
CA ALA A 61 1.20 -23.92 -15.87
C ALA A 61 1.20 -25.24 -15.07
N HIS A 62 1.76 -25.24 -13.86
CA HIS A 62 1.75 -26.41 -12.97
C HIS A 62 0.33 -26.79 -12.55
N LEU A 63 -0.47 -25.81 -12.15
CA LEU A 63 -1.86 -26.00 -11.78
C LEU A 63 -2.71 -26.62 -12.90
N LEU A 64 -2.57 -26.10 -14.13
CA LEU A 64 -3.28 -26.64 -15.30
C LEU A 64 -2.83 -28.07 -15.62
N LYS A 65 -1.53 -28.34 -15.51
CA LYS A 65 -0.97 -29.68 -15.73
C LYS A 65 -1.49 -30.68 -14.69
N ASP A 66 -1.43 -30.33 -13.42
CA ASP A 66 -1.90 -31.19 -12.32
C ASP A 66 -3.41 -31.48 -12.45
N ALA A 67 -4.21 -30.48 -12.82
CA ALA A 67 -5.64 -30.65 -13.07
C ALA A 67 -5.91 -31.56 -14.27
N THR A 68 -5.20 -31.36 -15.38
CA THR A 68 -5.31 -32.19 -16.59
C THR A 68 -4.93 -33.64 -16.31
N ASP A 69 -3.83 -33.87 -15.58
CA ASP A 69 -3.37 -35.20 -15.20
C ASP A 69 -4.35 -35.91 -14.25
N ALA A 70 -4.94 -35.17 -13.29
CA ALA A 70 -5.94 -35.70 -12.37
C ALA A 70 -7.23 -36.11 -13.10
N VAL A 71 -7.75 -35.27 -13.99
CA VAL A 71 -8.94 -35.60 -14.77
C VAL A 71 -8.66 -36.72 -15.78
N GLY A 72 -7.47 -36.75 -16.41
CA GLY A 72 -7.08 -37.85 -17.28
C GLY A 72 -7.09 -39.20 -16.57
N LYS A 73 -6.63 -39.25 -15.30
CA LYS A 73 -6.74 -40.45 -14.45
C LYS A 73 -8.19 -40.82 -14.14
N LEU A 74 -9.03 -39.83 -13.83
CA LEU A 74 -10.47 -40.04 -13.59
C LEU A 74 -11.16 -40.64 -14.82
N GLN A 75 -10.97 -40.03 -15.99
CA GLN A 75 -11.54 -40.51 -17.26
C GLN A 75 -11.05 -41.91 -17.61
N GLY A 76 -9.74 -42.16 -17.44
CA GLY A 76 -9.16 -43.49 -17.63
C GLY A 76 -9.80 -44.55 -16.72
N ALA A 77 -10.05 -44.22 -15.46
CA ALA A 77 -10.74 -45.10 -14.51
C ALA A 77 -12.21 -45.37 -14.92
N VAL A 78 -12.93 -44.34 -15.38
CA VAL A 78 -14.32 -44.46 -15.86
C VAL A 78 -14.40 -45.37 -17.09
N GLU A 79 -13.51 -45.19 -18.07
CA GLU A 79 -13.47 -46.05 -19.26
C GLU A 79 -13.07 -47.49 -18.92
N ASP A 80 -12.20 -47.69 -17.93
CA ASP A 80 -11.83 -49.01 -17.44
C ASP A 80 -13.01 -49.78 -16.82
N LEU A 81 -13.88 -49.11 -16.07
CA LEU A 81 -15.11 -49.70 -15.53
C LEU A 81 -16.02 -50.20 -16.65
N GLY A 82 -16.19 -49.38 -17.69
CA GLY A 82 -17.00 -49.74 -18.86
C GLY A 82 -16.40 -50.91 -19.64
N ARG A 83 -15.11 -50.85 -19.96
CA ARG A 83 -14.41 -51.90 -20.72
C ARG A 83 -14.41 -53.26 -20.00
N LYS A 84 -14.31 -53.25 -18.67
CA LYS A 84 -14.27 -54.48 -17.85
C LYS A 84 -15.66 -54.92 -17.36
N ASN A 85 -16.74 -54.23 -17.74
CA ASN A 85 -18.11 -54.50 -17.30
C ASN A 85 -18.26 -54.59 -15.77
N LEU A 86 -17.59 -53.70 -15.03
CA LEU A 86 -17.56 -53.72 -13.56
C LEU A 86 -18.72 -52.96 -12.91
N THR A 87 -19.59 -52.32 -13.71
CA THR A 87 -20.75 -51.56 -13.23
C THR A 87 -21.90 -51.60 -14.25
N TYR A 88 -23.08 -51.14 -13.85
CA TYR A 88 -24.27 -51.05 -14.71
C TYR A 88 -24.20 -49.83 -15.64
N SER A 89 -24.85 -49.91 -16.81
CA SER A 89 -24.83 -48.86 -17.84
C SER A 89 -25.30 -47.49 -17.33
N ALA A 90 -26.40 -47.44 -16.57
CA ALA A 90 -26.93 -46.19 -16.02
C ALA A 90 -25.92 -45.46 -15.10
N VAL A 91 -25.15 -46.23 -14.32
CA VAL A 91 -24.09 -45.68 -13.47
C VAL A 91 -22.90 -45.21 -14.32
N LEU A 92 -22.52 -45.99 -15.34
CA LEU A 92 -21.45 -45.64 -16.25
C LEU A 92 -21.72 -44.33 -17.01
N ASP A 93 -22.94 -44.13 -17.51
CA ASP A 93 -23.33 -42.90 -18.23
C ASP A 93 -23.29 -41.68 -17.32
N THR A 94 -23.68 -41.85 -16.04
CA THR A 94 -23.58 -40.80 -15.01
C THR A 94 -22.12 -40.42 -14.76
N LEU A 95 -21.24 -41.42 -14.58
CA LEU A 95 -19.81 -41.21 -14.34
C LEU A 95 -19.13 -40.55 -15.55
N ARG A 96 -19.47 -40.95 -16.78
CA ARG A 96 -18.96 -40.33 -18.00
C ARG A 96 -19.34 -38.86 -18.06
N SER A 97 -20.62 -38.55 -17.83
CA SER A 97 -21.12 -37.17 -17.82
C SER A 97 -20.40 -36.32 -16.76
N ALA A 98 -20.25 -36.83 -15.54
CA ALA A 98 -19.52 -36.14 -14.46
C ALA A 98 -18.03 -35.94 -14.79
N SER A 99 -17.36 -36.95 -15.36
CA SER A 99 -15.95 -36.84 -15.76
C SER A 99 -15.73 -35.87 -16.92
N GLY A 100 -16.72 -35.74 -17.82
CA GLY A 100 -16.71 -34.76 -18.90
C GLY A 100 -16.84 -33.34 -18.35
N ALA A 101 -17.77 -33.11 -17.42
CA ALA A 101 -17.92 -31.83 -16.74
C ALA A 101 -16.63 -31.44 -15.98
N ALA A 102 -16.05 -32.37 -15.22
CA ALA A 102 -14.79 -32.16 -14.51
C ALA A 102 -13.63 -31.76 -15.45
N CYS A 103 -13.61 -32.27 -16.68
CA CYS A 103 -12.61 -31.91 -17.68
C CYS A 103 -12.72 -30.47 -18.15
N VAL A 104 -13.93 -29.94 -18.29
CA VAL A 104 -14.16 -28.53 -18.63
C VAL A 104 -13.71 -27.65 -17.46
N GLU A 105 -14.15 -27.98 -16.24
CA GLU A 105 -13.78 -27.24 -15.03
C GLU A 105 -12.28 -27.24 -14.76
N ALA A 106 -11.58 -28.34 -15.06
CA ALA A 106 -10.12 -28.46 -14.86
C ALA A 106 -9.29 -27.49 -15.72
N GLN A 107 -9.86 -26.93 -16.80
CA GLN A 107 -9.19 -25.92 -17.63
C GLN A 107 -9.31 -24.50 -17.05
N GLU A 108 -10.36 -24.23 -16.27
CA GLU A 108 -10.68 -22.87 -15.80
C GLU A 108 -10.46 -22.68 -14.30
N CYS A 109 -10.86 -23.67 -13.50
CA CYS A 109 -10.83 -23.60 -12.04
C CYS A 109 -9.43 -23.29 -11.47
N PRO A 110 -8.33 -23.91 -11.94
CA PRO A 110 -7.01 -23.63 -11.36
C PRO A 110 -6.54 -22.19 -11.61
N VAL A 111 -6.79 -21.66 -12.82
CA VAL A 111 -6.46 -20.27 -13.18
C VAL A 111 -7.29 -19.29 -12.36
N ARG A 112 -8.58 -19.57 -12.23
CA ARG A 112 -9.52 -18.76 -11.45
C ARG A 112 -9.11 -18.69 -9.98
N ARG A 113 -8.77 -19.83 -9.37
CA ARG A 113 -8.33 -19.90 -7.96
C ARG A 113 -7.09 -19.06 -7.69
N LEU A 114 -6.08 -19.14 -8.57
CA LEU A 114 -4.87 -18.34 -8.46
C LEU A 114 -5.20 -16.84 -8.54
N LYS A 115 -6.03 -16.45 -9.52
CA LYS A 115 -6.45 -15.05 -9.68
C LYS A 115 -7.24 -14.53 -8.48
N GLU A 116 -8.23 -15.29 -8.02
CA GLU A 116 -9.03 -14.91 -6.85
C GLU A 116 -8.16 -14.74 -5.59
N TRP A 117 -7.09 -15.53 -5.46
CA TRP A 117 -6.14 -15.38 -4.36
C TRP A 117 -5.25 -14.14 -4.51
N ILE A 118 -4.72 -13.88 -5.71
CA ILE A 118 -3.98 -12.64 -6.01
C ILE A 118 -4.82 -11.41 -5.69
N ASP A 119 -6.07 -11.38 -6.18
CA ASP A 119 -7.00 -10.28 -5.95
C ASP A 119 -7.37 -10.14 -4.47
N LYS A 120 -7.66 -11.26 -3.78
CA LYS A 120 -8.04 -11.25 -2.35
C LYS A 120 -6.90 -10.81 -1.43
N ALA A 121 -5.67 -11.20 -1.74
CA ALA A 121 -4.50 -10.88 -0.94
C ALA A 121 -3.79 -9.59 -1.36
N ASP A 122 -4.35 -8.89 -2.36
CA ASP A 122 -3.77 -7.69 -2.98
C ASP A 122 -2.29 -7.89 -3.35
N ILE A 123 -2.02 -8.99 -4.04
CA ILE A 123 -0.66 -9.36 -4.42
C ILE A 123 -0.26 -8.53 -5.63
N SER A 124 0.82 -7.76 -5.48
CA SER A 124 1.43 -7.04 -6.59
C SER A 124 2.20 -8.02 -7.47
N VAL A 125 1.73 -8.20 -8.71
CA VAL A 125 2.47 -8.96 -9.70
C VAL A 125 3.61 -8.09 -10.23
N VAL A 126 4.85 -8.53 -10.01
CA VAL A 126 6.04 -7.76 -10.42
C VAL A 126 6.43 -8.22 -11.82
N ASP A 127 6.22 -7.34 -12.81
CA ASP A 127 6.59 -7.60 -14.19
C ASP A 127 8.11 -7.50 -14.35
N ALA A 128 8.73 -8.54 -14.90
CA ALA A 128 10.16 -8.53 -15.17
C ALA A 128 10.55 -7.41 -16.15
N ASP A 129 9.68 -7.02 -17.08
CA ASP A 129 9.97 -5.98 -18.06
C ASP A 129 10.15 -4.59 -17.42
N ASP A 130 9.54 -4.34 -16.25
CA ASP A 130 9.62 -3.06 -15.54
C ASP A 130 10.94 -2.88 -14.78
N PHE A 131 11.57 -3.99 -14.36
CA PHE A 131 12.67 -3.95 -13.38
C PHE A 131 13.94 -4.66 -13.84
N VAL A 132 13.87 -5.57 -14.82
CA VAL A 132 15.02 -6.35 -15.27
C VAL A 132 15.67 -5.73 -16.50
N GLN A 133 16.95 -5.38 -16.39
CA GLN A 133 17.76 -5.03 -17.55
C GLN A 133 18.35 -6.28 -18.19
N VAL A 134 18.16 -6.42 -19.50
CA VAL A 134 18.63 -7.60 -20.26
C VAL A 134 20.15 -7.74 -20.18
N GLU A 135 20.87 -6.62 -20.15
CA GLU A 135 22.32 -6.57 -20.02
C GLU A 135 22.80 -7.22 -18.71
N ASP A 136 22.13 -6.95 -17.60
CA ASP A 136 22.49 -7.49 -16.27
C ASP A 136 22.22 -9.00 -16.21
N LEU A 137 21.08 -9.45 -16.77
CA LEU A 137 20.75 -10.86 -16.89
C LEU A 137 21.82 -11.63 -17.70
N ILE A 138 22.24 -11.05 -18.83
CA ILE A 138 23.30 -11.65 -19.68
C ILE A 138 24.63 -11.66 -18.94
N ALA A 139 24.97 -10.60 -18.20
CA ALA A 139 26.21 -10.51 -17.44
C ALA A 139 26.30 -11.63 -16.38
N LEU A 140 25.25 -11.81 -15.57
CA LEU A 140 25.17 -12.87 -14.57
C LEU A 140 25.29 -14.26 -15.21
N TYR A 141 24.59 -14.48 -16.33
CA TYR A 141 24.63 -15.73 -17.07
C TYR A 141 26.05 -16.06 -17.59
N VAL A 142 26.74 -15.08 -18.16
CA VAL A 142 28.10 -15.26 -18.70
C VAL A 142 29.11 -15.46 -17.57
N ALA A 143 28.95 -14.74 -16.46
CA ALA A 143 29.82 -14.85 -15.29
C ALA A 143 29.59 -16.15 -14.50
N GLY A 144 28.43 -16.80 -14.66
CA GLY A 144 28.04 -17.94 -13.82
C GLY A 144 27.83 -17.53 -12.37
N GLU A 145 27.35 -16.29 -12.18
CA GLU A 145 27.04 -15.71 -10.88
C GLU A 145 25.59 -16.06 -10.49
N PRO A 146 25.28 -16.16 -9.18
CA PRO A 146 23.94 -16.48 -8.71
C PRO A 146 22.86 -15.60 -9.37
N PRO A 147 21.72 -16.17 -9.78
CA PRO A 147 21.29 -17.56 -9.55
C PRO A 147 21.76 -18.58 -10.60
N PHE A 148 22.64 -18.19 -11.54
CA PHE A 148 23.20 -19.14 -12.51
C PHE A 148 24.33 -19.97 -11.91
N THR A 149 24.52 -21.18 -12.42
CA THR A 149 25.65 -22.04 -12.02
C THR A 149 26.47 -22.50 -13.22
N VAL A 150 27.79 -22.69 -13.01
CA VAL A 150 28.71 -23.13 -14.07
C VAL A 150 28.41 -24.55 -14.57
N GLU A 151 27.91 -25.41 -13.68
CA GLU A 151 27.64 -26.84 -13.93
C GLU A 151 26.13 -27.19 -14.05
N GLY A 152 25.23 -26.23 -13.87
CA GLY A 152 23.79 -26.47 -13.80
C GLY A 152 23.09 -26.61 -15.15
N LYS A 153 21.78 -26.91 -15.06
CA LYS A 153 20.89 -26.92 -16.23
C LYS A 153 20.52 -25.47 -16.57
N LYS A 154 21.46 -24.76 -17.20
CA LYS A 154 21.36 -23.33 -17.54
C LYS A 154 20.00 -22.81 -18.01
N LYS A 155 19.19 -23.63 -18.71
CA LYS A 155 17.84 -23.23 -19.17
C LYS A 155 16.80 -23.13 -18.04
N SER A 156 16.90 -23.96 -17.00
CA SER A 156 15.96 -23.94 -15.87
C SER A 156 16.26 -22.86 -14.85
N GLU A 157 17.41 -22.17 -14.95
CA GLU A 157 17.83 -21.11 -14.02
C GLU A 157 17.36 -19.71 -14.45
N PHE A 158 16.91 -19.55 -15.71
CA PHE A 158 16.44 -18.26 -16.23
C PHE A 158 15.18 -17.73 -15.53
N PRO A 159 14.15 -18.56 -15.25
CA PRO A 159 12.98 -18.08 -14.51
C PRO A 159 13.33 -17.52 -13.13
N ASP A 160 14.20 -18.22 -12.40
CA ASP A 160 14.68 -17.77 -11.08
C ASP A 160 15.50 -16.48 -11.18
N ALA A 161 16.35 -16.36 -12.21
CA ALA A 161 17.10 -15.12 -12.49
C ALA A 161 16.19 -13.93 -12.77
N LEU A 162 15.17 -14.11 -13.61
CA LEU A 162 14.19 -13.06 -13.90
C LEU A 162 13.43 -12.67 -12.63
N ALA A 163 12.95 -13.64 -11.86
CA ALA A 163 12.23 -13.39 -10.62
C ALA A 163 13.08 -12.61 -9.61
N LEU A 164 14.31 -13.04 -9.34
CA LEU A 164 15.20 -12.40 -8.36
C LEU A 164 15.64 -11.00 -8.80
N LEU A 165 15.94 -10.80 -10.08
CA LEU A 165 16.28 -9.47 -10.60
C LEU A 165 15.09 -8.53 -10.57
N ALA A 166 13.89 -9.01 -10.89
CA ALA A 166 12.67 -8.21 -10.82
C ALA A 166 12.40 -7.78 -9.37
N LEU A 167 12.53 -8.69 -8.40
CA LEU A 167 12.39 -8.38 -6.98
C LEU A 167 13.44 -7.39 -6.48
N LYS A 168 14.70 -7.54 -6.94
CA LYS A 168 15.77 -6.61 -6.61
C LYS A 168 15.47 -5.21 -7.16
N GLY A 169 15.14 -5.08 -8.44
CA GLY A 169 14.81 -3.79 -9.05
C GLY A 169 13.57 -3.14 -8.42
N TRP A 170 12.56 -3.95 -8.07
CA TRP A 170 11.39 -3.47 -7.33
C TRP A 170 11.81 -2.93 -5.94
N ALA A 171 12.64 -3.65 -5.21
CA ALA A 171 13.12 -3.24 -3.88
C ALA A 171 13.91 -1.91 -3.95
N GLU A 172 14.80 -1.77 -4.93
CA GLU A 172 15.57 -0.54 -5.17
C GLU A 172 14.67 0.64 -5.51
N ASN A 173 13.71 0.45 -6.41
CA ASN A 173 12.76 1.49 -6.81
C ASN A 173 11.88 1.97 -5.64
N ASN A 174 11.53 1.06 -4.73
CA ASN A 174 10.66 1.34 -3.59
C ASN A 174 11.43 1.67 -2.30
N GLY A 175 12.76 1.81 -2.36
CA GLY A 175 13.58 2.18 -1.21
C GLY A 175 13.50 1.20 -0.03
N THR A 176 13.26 -0.08 -0.30
CA THR A 176 13.01 -1.11 0.73
C THR A 176 13.77 -2.41 0.43
N ARG A 177 13.57 -3.43 1.26
CA ARG A 177 14.07 -4.79 1.08
C ARG A 177 12.93 -5.80 1.03
N VAL A 178 13.16 -6.88 0.30
CA VAL A 178 12.21 -7.96 0.06
C VAL A 178 12.67 -9.21 0.81
N LEU A 179 11.73 -9.84 1.51
CA LEU A 179 11.89 -11.19 2.04
C LEU A 179 11.26 -12.20 1.09
N ALA A 180 12.07 -12.89 0.32
CA ALA A 180 11.64 -14.00 -0.53
C ALA A 180 11.55 -15.31 0.27
N VAL A 181 10.48 -16.08 0.04
CA VAL A 181 10.31 -17.41 0.61
C VAL A 181 10.47 -18.45 -0.48
N SER A 182 11.61 -19.15 -0.44
CA SER A 182 11.96 -20.18 -1.41
C SER A 182 12.64 -21.37 -0.72
N ARG A 183 12.40 -22.57 -1.25
CA ARG A 183 13.13 -23.78 -0.88
C ARG A 183 14.29 -24.08 -1.83
N ASP A 184 14.44 -23.29 -2.88
CA ASP A 184 15.51 -23.40 -3.85
C ASP A 184 16.83 -22.88 -3.26
N GLU A 185 17.92 -23.61 -3.51
CA GLU A 185 19.25 -23.20 -3.05
C GLU A 185 19.83 -22.09 -3.93
N ASP A 186 19.38 -21.93 -5.18
CA ASP A 186 19.87 -20.88 -6.08
C ASP A 186 19.32 -19.51 -5.67
N TRP A 187 18.07 -19.43 -5.20
CA TRP A 187 17.53 -18.25 -4.53
C TRP A 187 18.34 -17.87 -3.29
N LYS A 188 18.68 -18.88 -2.48
CA LYS A 188 19.48 -18.64 -1.27
C LYS A 188 20.88 -18.11 -1.61
N ARG A 189 21.55 -18.67 -2.61
CA ARG A 189 22.86 -18.19 -3.07
C ARG A 189 22.81 -16.75 -3.57
N PHE A 190 21.74 -16.37 -4.26
CA PHE A 190 21.54 -14.98 -4.68
C PHE A 190 21.46 -14.04 -3.48
N SER A 191 20.73 -14.43 -2.43
CA SER A 191 20.62 -13.62 -1.21
C SER A 191 21.94 -13.39 -0.47
N ASP A 192 22.92 -14.29 -0.62
CA ASP A 192 24.27 -14.08 -0.05
C ASP A 192 25.04 -12.94 -0.75
N SER A 193 24.58 -12.51 -1.94
CA SER A 193 25.23 -11.48 -2.78
C SER A 193 24.40 -10.21 -2.98
N SER A 194 23.16 -10.16 -2.49
CA SER A 194 22.25 -9.00 -2.61
C SER A 194 21.94 -8.42 -1.23
N SER A 195 21.92 -7.08 -1.14
CA SER A 195 21.48 -6.36 0.07
C SER A 195 19.97 -6.11 0.11
N GLU A 196 19.30 -6.31 -1.03
CA GLU A 196 17.90 -5.96 -1.29
C GLU A 196 16.97 -7.17 -1.09
N VAL A 197 17.41 -8.38 -1.44
CA VAL A 197 16.59 -9.60 -1.40
C VAL A 197 17.15 -10.62 -0.42
N TYR A 198 16.38 -10.93 0.62
CA TYR A 198 16.72 -11.93 1.64
C TYR A 198 15.87 -13.17 1.43
N VAL A 199 16.44 -14.37 1.58
CA VAL A 199 15.74 -15.63 1.34
C VAL A 199 15.58 -16.47 2.60
N VAL A 200 14.36 -16.93 2.86
CA VAL A 200 14.04 -17.88 3.94
C VAL A 200 13.26 -19.07 3.41
N LYS A 201 13.38 -20.23 4.09
CA LYS A 201 12.74 -21.48 3.65
C LYS A 201 11.34 -21.71 4.23
N ASP A 202 10.99 -20.98 5.28
CA ASP A 202 9.80 -21.24 6.10
C ASP A 202 8.85 -20.04 6.08
N LEU A 203 7.74 -20.20 5.34
CA LEU A 203 6.68 -19.20 5.27
C LEU A 203 6.06 -18.93 6.65
N ALA A 204 5.89 -19.94 7.50
CA ALA A 204 5.28 -19.75 8.81
C ALA A 204 6.14 -18.84 9.69
N ALA A 205 7.47 -19.00 9.64
CA ALA A 205 8.41 -18.14 10.34
C ALA A 205 8.39 -16.69 9.80
N ALA A 206 8.29 -16.52 8.48
CA ALA A 206 8.18 -15.21 7.84
C ALA A 206 6.88 -14.49 8.25
N LEU A 207 5.73 -15.17 8.14
CA LEU A 207 4.42 -14.66 8.56
C LEU A 207 4.43 -14.24 10.03
N SER A 208 4.96 -15.10 10.91
CA SER A 208 5.03 -14.80 12.34
C SER A 208 5.91 -13.59 12.64
N ALA A 209 6.96 -13.33 11.85
CA ALA A 209 7.83 -12.20 12.08
C ALA A 209 7.19 -10.87 11.63
N PHE A 210 6.46 -10.88 10.53
CA PHE A 210 5.73 -9.71 10.04
C PHE A 210 4.53 -9.31 10.91
N GLN A 211 3.96 -10.27 11.64
CA GLN A 211 2.84 -10.03 12.55
C GLN A 211 3.26 -9.40 13.88
N ILE A 212 4.56 -9.34 14.20
CA ILE A 212 5.04 -8.62 15.38
C ILE A 212 5.02 -7.13 15.07
N PRO A 213 4.21 -6.33 15.79
CA PRO A 213 4.12 -4.92 15.46
C PRO A 213 5.38 -4.15 15.79
N ASN A 214 5.72 -3.22 14.91
CA ASN A 214 6.70 -2.18 15.14
C ASN A 214 6.19 -0.87 14.55
N ALA A 215 6.81 0.25 14.94
CA ALA A 215 6.36 1.58 14.55
C ALA A 215 6.25 1.75 13.02
N ALA A 216 7.22 1.23 12.27
CA ALA A 216 7.28 1.35 10.82
C ALA A 216 6.14 0.55 10.15
N ASN A 217 5.87 -0.67 10.61
CA ASN A 217 4.79 -1.51 10.10
C ASN A 217 3.42 -0.90 10.40
N VAL A 218 3.20 -0.34 11.60
CA VAL A 218 1.94 0.35 11.94
C VAL A 218 1.74 1.58 11.06
N CYS A 219 2.80 2.37 10.90
CA CYS A 219 2.82 3.56 10.08
C CYS A 219 2.45 3.25 8.63
N ARG A 220 3.11 2.25 8.04
CA ARG A 220 2.87 1.79 6.68
C ARG A 220 1.49 1.17 6.51
N ALA A 221 1.04 0.36 7.48
CA ALA A 221 -0.31 -0.20 7.46
C ALA A 221 -1.39 0.88 7.48
N LEU A 222 -1.18 1.98 8.22
CA LEU A 222 -2.09 3.11 8.21
C LEU A 222 -2.07 3.82 6.85
N PHE A 223 -0.88 4.05 6.29
CA PHE A 223 -0.74 4.71 4.99
C PHE A 223 -1.38 3.89 3.85
N MET A 224 -1.09 2.59 3.77
CA MET A 224 -1.72 1.67 2.79
C MET A 224 -3.25 1.60 2.93
N SER A 225 -3.79 1.88 4.12
CA SER A 225 -5.24 1.87 4.33
C SER A 225 -5.96 3.07 3.71
N VAL A 226 -5.24 4.13 3.35
CA VAL A 226 -5.81 5.28 2.63
C VAL A 226 -6.32 4.81 1.26
N ASP A 227 -5.49 4.08 0.52
CA ASP A 227 -5.83 3.48 -0.77
C ASP A 227 -6.96 2.44 -0.69
N ASP A 228 -7.20 1.86 0.50
CA ASP A 228 -8.31 0.93 0.76
C ASP A 228 -9.65 1.63 0.97
N GLY A 229 -9.73 2.92 0.68
CA GLY A 229 -10.91 3.74 0.93
C GLY A 229 -11.06 4.15 2.39
N ASP A 230 -9.95 4.34 3.10
CA ASP A 230 -9.88 4.84 4.49
C ASP A 230 -10.83 4.10 5.45
N PRO A 231 -10.64 2.79 5.69
CA PRO A 231 -11.54 1.98 6.50
C PRO A 231 -11.55 2.41 7.98
N TYR A 232 -10.57 3.20 8.41
CA TYR A 232 -10.43 3.69 9.79
C TYR A 232 -10.96 5.12 9.98
N GLY A 233 -11.39 5.78 8.91
CA GLY A 233 -11.91 7.14 8.89
C GLY A 233 -10.88 8.17 9.34
N LEU A 234 -9.62 8.01 8.92
CA LEU A 234 -8.53 8.94 9.15
C LEU A 234 -8.88 10.35 8.64
N GLU A 235 -9.40 10.47 7.42
CA GLU A 235 -9.78 11.76 6.81
C GLU A 235 -10.81 12.49 7.67
N ALA A 236 -11.91 11.80 8.00
CA ALA A 236 -12.97 12.37 8.83
C ALA A 236 -12.49 12.72 10.26
N LYS A 237 -11.52 11.97 10.80
CA LYS A 237 -10.92 12.25 12.11
C LYS A 237 -9.98 13.46 12.06
N LEU A 238 -9.24 13.65 10.97
CA LEU A 238 -8.41 14.84 10.74
C LEU A 238 -9.26 16.08 10.61
N LEU A 239 -10.31 16.04 9.78
CA LEU A 239 -11.24 17.16 9.63
C LEU A 239 -11.85 17.57 10.98
N LYS A 240 -12.28 16.59 11.78
CA LYS A 240 -12.79 16.83 13.14
C LYS A 240 -11.72 17.39 14.09
N ALA A 241 -10.46 17.00 13.93
CA ALA A 241 -9.36 17.52 14.75
C ALA A 241 -9.00 18.95 14.36
N LEU A 242 -9.03 19.30 13.06
CA LEU A 242 -8.91 20.67 12.56
C LEU A 242 -10.00 21.58 13.13
N ASP A 243 -11.26 21.13 13.10
CA ASP A 243 -12.38 21.89 13.65
C ASP A 243 -12.23 22.18 15.15
N LYS A 244 -11.69 21.23 15.91
CA LYS A 244 -11.46 21.40 17.36
C LYS A 244 -10.21 22.21 17.66
N GLY A 245 -9.20 22.16 16.79
CA GLY A 245 -7.89 22.75 16.97
C GLY A 245 -7.66 24.02 16.16
N ARG A 246 -8.72 24.77 15.83
CA ARG A 246 -8.62 26.03 15.06
C ARG A 246 -7.66 27.04 15.67
N ASP A 247 -7.50 27.03 17.00
CA ASP A 247 -6.57 27.87 17.75
C ASP A 247 -5.09 27.55 17.48
N ARG A 248 -4.80 26.39 16.89
CA ARG A 248 -3.44 25.97 16.50
C ARG A 248 -3.07 26.42 15.08
N ILE A 249 -4.03 26.99 14.35
CA ILE A 249 -3.82 27.49 12.99
C ILE A 249 -3.67 29.01 13.07
N LEU A 250 -2.45 29.48 12.80
CA LEU A 250 -2.13 30.89 12.76
C LEU A 250 -2.41 31.42 11.36
N LEU A 251 -3.44 32.26 11.24
CA LEU A 251 -3.78 32.93 9.99
C LEU A 251 -3.01 34.24 9.88
N ARG A 252 -2.37 34.44 8.73
CA ARG A 252 -1.72 35.69 8.37
C ARG A 252 -2.37 36.24 7.12
N LEU A 253 -2.54 37.56 7.10
CA LEU A 253 -3.11 38.26 5.96
C LEU A 253 -2.03 39.10 5.33
N GLU A 254 -1.79 38.87 4.04
CA GLU A 254 -1.01 39.74 3.18
C GLU A 254 -1.94 40.43 2.18
N LEU A 255 -1.81 41.75 2.08
CA LEU A 255 -2.58 42.59 1.16
C LEU A 255 -1.66 43.11 0.07
N ASP A 256 -2.15 43.12 -1.17
CA ASP A 256 -1.50 43.87 -2.25
C ASP A 256 -1.62 45.39 -2.01
N GLU A 257 -0.94 46.21 -2.83
CA GLU A 257 -0.90 47.67 -2.67
C GLU A 257 -2.31 48.29 -2.60
N THR A 258 -2.73 48.63 -1.38
CA THR A 258 -4.01 49.28 -1.10
C THR A 258 -3.80 50.73 -0.63
N PRO A 259 -4.62 51.69 -1.09
CA PRO A 259 -4.55 53.08 -0.61
C PRO A 259 -5.16 53.26 0.78
N TYR A 260 -5.69 52.18 1.38
CA TYR A 260 -6.37 52.18 2.67
C TYR A 260 -5.46 51.59 3.76
N ALA A 261 -5.58 52.12 4.98
CA ALA A 261 -5.07 51.44 6.17
C ALA A 261 -6.13 50.47 6.69
N GLU A 262 -5.73 49.24 6.94
CA GLU A 262 -6.56 48.11 7.31
C GLU A 262 -6.53 47.79 8.81
N THR A 263 -7.67 47.34 9.32
CA THR A 263 -7.81 46.72 10.65
C THR A 263 -8.58 45.43 10.49
N ILE A 264 -8.03 44.33 11.00
CA ILE A 264 -8.73 43.03 11.06
C ILE A 264 -9.69 43.07 12.25
N GLU A 265 -10.99 43.09 11.98
CA GLU A 265 -12.04 43.12 13.00
C GLU A 265 -12.38 41.70 13.48
N ALA A 266 -12.42 40.75 12.53
CA ALA A 266 -12.64 39.34 12.82
C ALA A 266 -12.03 38.47 11.72
N VAL A 267 -11.67 37.24 12.08
CA VAL A 267 -11.23 36.21 11.15
C VAL A 267 -11.90 34.89 11.51
N SER A 268 -12.33 34.14 10.51
CA SER A 268 -12.84 32.78 10.67
C SER A 268 -12.31 31.88 9.56
N ILE A 269 -12.13 30.61 9.90
CA ILE A 269 -11.76 29.56 8.96
C ILE A 269 -12.81 28.45 8.99
N GLU A 270 -13.22 27.99 7.81
CA GLU A 270 -14.16 26.88 7.62
C GLU A 270 -13.49 25.81 6.75
N PHE A 271 -13.27 24.62 7.31
CA PHE A 271 -12.69 23.49 6.57
C PHE A 271 -13.76 22.79 5.74
N SER A 272 -13.45 22.50 4.48
CA SER A 272 -14.32 21.79 3.55
C SER A 272 -13.89 20.34 3.33
N GLY A 273 -12.60 20.02 3.52
CA GLY A 273 -12.08 18.66 3.32
C GLY A 273 -10.61 18.52 3.75
N VAL A 274 -10.16 17.27 3.76
CA VAL A 274 -8.75 16.91 3.94
C VAL A 274 -8.39 15.91 2.84
N GLU A 275 -7.30 16.15 2.16
CA GLU A 275 -6.71 15.23 1.19
C GLU A 275 -5.51 14.54 1.82
N LEU A 276 -5.48 13.22 1.72
CA LEU A 276 -4.38 12.37 2.14
C LEU A 276 -3.53 12.01 0.91
N PRO A 277 -2.22 11.81 1.07
CA PRO A 277 -1.38 11.31 -0.01
C PRO A 277 -1.79 9.87 -0.39
N ASP A 278 -1.57 9.52 -1.65
CA ASP A 278 -1.62 8.13 -2.12
C ASP A 278 -0.42 7.35 -1.57
N PHE A 279 -0.58 6.05 -1.34
CA PHE A 279 0.52 5.24 -0.82
C PHE A 279 1.67 5.08 -1.84
N ASP A 280 2.86 5.49 -1.43
CA ASP A 280 4.12 5.19 -2.11
C ASP A 280 5.15 4.71 -1.07
N HIS A 281 5.77 3.56 -1.35
CA HIS A 281 6.73 2.90 -0.45
C HIS A 281 7.93 3.77 -0.08
N GLY A 282 8.32 4.71 -0.95
CA GLY A 282 9.44 5.62 -0.74
C GLY A 282 9.07 6.97 -0.12
N ALA A 283 7.78 7.19 0.16
CA ALA A 283 7.27 8.50 0.50
C ALA A 283 7.27 8.75 2.02
N ASP A 284 7.52 10.00 2.38
CA ASP A 284 7.88 10.44 3.73
C ASP A 284 6.69 11.08 4.46
N GLU A 285 5.48 10.98 3.94
CA GLU A 285 4.30 11.68 4.46
C GLU A 285 3.79 11.05 5.76
N PHE A 286 4.06 9.77 5.98
CA PHE A 286 3.71 9.05 7.21
C PHE A 286 5.00 8.62 7.91
N LYS A 287 5.30 9.23 9.06
CA LYS A 287 6.53 8.98 9.82
C LYS A 287 6.24 8.40 11.21
N PRO A 288 6.89 7.31 11.62
CA PRO A 288 6.78 6.82 12.98
C PRO A 288 7.48 7.78 13.96
N VAL A 289 6.76 8.28 14.96
CA VAL A 289 7.31 9.17 16.01
C VAL A 289 7.70 8.38 17.25
N SER A 290 6.83 7.47 17.68
CA SER A 290 7.08 6.62 18.85
C SER A 290 6.20 5.38 18.83
N HIS A 291 6.65 4.32 19.49
CA HIS A 291 5.88 3.10 19.69
C HIS A 291 5.99 2.63 21.14
N ASP A 292 4.84 2.43 21.79
CA ASP A 292 4.72 1.83 23.11
C ASP A 292 4.27 0.37 22.96
N SER A 293 5.21 -0.56 23.07
CA SER A 293 4.95 -1.98 22.96
C SER A 293 4.09 -2.55 24.09
N ALA A 294 4.01 -1.88 25.26
CA ALA A 294 3.18 -2.34 26.37
C ALA A 294 1.72 -1.92 26.20
N ALA A 295 1.49 -0.74 25.61
CA ALA A 295 0.17 -0.23 25.28
C ALA A 295 -0.34 -0.66 23.90
N GLU A 296 0.53 -1.24 23.06
CA GLU A 296 0.28 -1.53 21.63
C GLU A 296 -0.17 -0.28 20.87
N GLU A 297 0.42 0.87 21.22
CA GLU A 297 0.12 2.17 20.62
C GLU A 297 1.32 2.74 19.86
N THR A 298 1.07 3.27 18.67
CA THR A 298 2.06 3.96 17.85
C THR A 298 1.58 5.38 17.57
N VAL A 299 2.47 6.35 17.69
CA VAL A 299 2.24 7.73 17.24
C VAL A 299 2.88 7.89 15.87
N VAL A 300 2.09 8.33 14.90
CA VAL A 300 2.48 8.57 13.52
C VAL A 300 2.31 10.05 13.24
N GLU A 301 3.36 10.73 12.77
CA GLU A 301 3.27 12.05 12.16
C GLU A 301 2.79 11.85 10.72
N ILE A 302 1.71 12.52 10.35
CA ILE A 302 1.18 12.48 8.99
C ILE A 302 1.20 13.87 8.38
N THR A 303 1.49 13.92 7.08
CA THR A 303 1.37 15.11 6.23
C THR A 303 0.10 14.96 5.39
N ALA A 304 -0.74 15.99 5.38
CA ALA A 304 -2.00 16.02 4.64
C ALA A 304 -2.28 17.44 4.14
N TRP A 305 -3.28 17.60 3.28
CA TRP A 305 -3.67 18.92 2.75
C TRP A 305 -5.09 19.27 3.15
N ALA A 306 -5.28 20.37 3.87
CA ALA A 306 -6.61 20.86 4.24
C ALA A 306 -7.10 21.87 3.21
N SER A 307 -8.36 21.71 2.81
CA SER A 307 -9.09 22.70 2.01
C SER A 307 -9.96 23.51 2.95
N ALA A 308 -9.87 24.85 2.86
CA ALA A 308 -10.58 25.75 3.74
C ALA A 308 -10.97 27.06 3.06
N VAL A 309 -12.01 27.69 3.59
CA VAL A 309 -12.38 29.07 3.25
C VAL A 309 -12.05 29.95 4.45
N ILE A 310 -11.15 30.91 4.25
CA ILE A 310 -10.80 31.92 5.25
C ILE A 310 -11.64 33.16 4.96
N SER A 311 -12.36 33.64 5.96
CA SER A 311 -13.14 34.89 5.88
C SER A 311 -12.51 35.96 6.77
N TRP A 312 -12.04 37.03 6.14
CA TRP A 312 -11.48 38.21 6.79
C TRP A 312 -12.52 39.32 6.82
N GLN A 313 -12.88 39.77 8.02
CA GLN A 313 -13.69 40.97 8.19
C GLN A 313 -12.76 42.15 8.45
N LEU A 314 -12.66 43.04 7.45
CA LEU A 314 -11.74 44.18 7.49
C LEU A 314 -12.49 45.49 7.62
N SER A 315 -11.92 46.40 8.40
CA SER A 315 -12.27 47.82 8.44
C SER A 315 -11.16 48.61 7.75
N LEU A 316 -11.54 49.46 6.79
CA LEU A 316 -10.62 50.22 5.95
C LEU A 316 -10.73 51.71 6.29
N SER A 317 -9.59 52.38 6.39
CA SER A 317 -9.49 53.77 6.79
C SER A 317 -8.52 54.57 5.93
N VAL A 318 -8.75 55.89 5.83
CA VAL A 318 -7.84 56.82 5.15
C VAL A 318 -7.44 57.91 6.12
N TRP A 319 -6.19 58.36 6.04
CA TRP A 319 -5.71 59.47 6.85
C TRP A 319 -6.27 60.82 6.36
N ASP A 320 -7.07 61.49 7.19
CA ASP A 320 -7.54 62.85 6.94
C ASP A 320 -6.49 63.84 7.47
N LYS A 321 -5.78 64.51 6.55
CA LYS A 321 -4.76 65.51 6.87
C LYS A 321 -5.33 66.74 7.59
N GLY A 322 -6.59 67.11 7.29
CA GLY A 322 -7.25 68.27 7.88
C GLY A 322 -7.65 68.03 9.33
N LYS A 323 -8.10 66.81 9.66
CA LYS A 323 -8.47 66.41 11.02
C LYS A 323 -7.34 65.74 11.80
N ARG A 324 -6.23 65.40 11.14
CA ARG A 324 -5.08 64.67 11.70
C ARG A 324 -5.50 63.36 12.40
N GLN A 325 -6.43 62.64 11.77
CA GLN A 325 -6.92 61.37 12.28
C GLN A 325 -7.26 60.44 11.10
N SER A 326 -7.19 59.13 11.34
CA SER A 326 -7.75 58.14 10.41
C SER A 326 -9.27 58.16 10.47
N ILE A 327 -9.92 58.12 9.31
CA ILE A 327 -11.37 58.02 9.19
C ILE A 327 -11.68 56.70 8.49
N THR A 328 -12.51 55.87 9.09
CA THR A 328 -13.03 54.66 8.47
C THR A 328 -13.85 55.04 7.24
N VAL A 329 -13.43 54.54 6.08
CA VAL A 329 -14.09 54.78 4.78
C VAL A 329 -15.05 53.66 4.41
N GLY A 330 -14.91 52.48 5.03
CA GLY A 330 -15.79 51.35 4.86
C GLY A 330 -15.13 50.08 5.39
N GLY A 331 -15.67 48.93 4.99
CA GLY A 331 -15.15 47.62 5.36
C GLY A 331 -15.80 46.56 4.49
N GLY A 332 -15.48 45.30 4.74
CA GLY A 332 -16.06 44.20 3.99
C GLY A 332 -15.67 42.85 4.56
N THR A 333 -16.33 41.82 4.05
CA THR A 333 -15.91 40.43 4.26
C THR A 333 -15.27 39.93 2.99
N TYR A 334 -14.01 39.53 3.10
CA TYR A 334 -13.23 38.99 1.99
C TYR A 334 -12.99 37.52 2.25
N ARG A 335 -13.16 36.70 1.21
CA ARG A 335 -13.02 35.26 1.30
C ARG A 335 -11.83 34.82 0.47
N ASP A 336 -11.04 33.93 1.03
CA ASP A 336 -9.90 33.29 0.40
C ASP A 336 -10.07 31.78 0.50
N GLU A 337 -10.17 31.11 -0.65
CA GLU A 337 -10.24 29.66 -0.73
C GLU A 337 -8.82 29.12 -0.85
N GLN A 338 -8.41 28.33 0.14
CA GLN A 338 -7.03 27.92 0.33
C GLN A 338 -6.94 26.41 0.49
N GLN A 339 -5.89 25.84 -0.09
CA GLN A 339 -5.41 24.51 0.22
C GLN A 339 -4.01 24.63 0.80
N PHE A 340 -3.77 24.06 1.98
CA PHE A 340 -2.49 24.16 2.65
C PHE A 340 -2.08 22.84 3.29
N GLU A 341 -0.77 22.62 3.35
CA GLU A 341 -0.17 21.46 4.01
C GLU A 341 -0.34 21.58 5.53
N LEU A 342 -0.71 20.48 6.17
CA LEU A 342 -0.79 20.35 7.62
C LEU A 342 -0.06 19.10 8.07
N LYS A 343 0.47 19.16 9.28
CA LYS A 343 1.00 18.00 9.98
C LYS A 343 0.10 17.62 11.14
N ALA A 344 -0.05 16.32 11.38
CA ALA A 344 -0.83 15.82 12.50
C ALA A 344 -0.17 14.61 13.16
N LEU A 345 -0.27 14.54 14.48
CA LEU A 345 0.12 13.38 15.27
C LEU A 345 -1.11 12.49 15.47
N VAL A 346 -1.06 11.30 14.90
CA VAL A 346 -2.11 10.28 14.94
C VAL A 346 -1.66 9.15 15.86
N THR A 347 -2.39 8.93 16.96
CA THR A 347 -2.18 7.76 17.82
C THR A 347 -3.03 6.61 17.33
N VAL A 348 -2.38 5.49 17.03
CA VAL A 348 -2.97 4.27 16.52
C VAL A 348 -2.74 3.15 17.53
N ALA A 349 -3.82 2.58 18.06
CA ALA A 349 -3.78 1.35 18.83
C ALA A 349 -3.95 0.15 17.90
N GLN A 350 -3.25 -0.94 18.19
CA GLN A 350 -3.47 -2.23 17.55
C GLN A 350 -4.30 -3.12 18.45
N GLY A 351 -5.39 -3.68 17.92
CA GLY A 351 -6.24 -4.59 18.68
C GLY A 351 -6.93 -5.60 17.77
N ALA A 352 -6.79 -6.88 18.10
CA ALA A 352 -7.41 -8.00 17.38
C ALA A 352 -7.15 -8.00 15.86
N GLY A 353 -5.93 -7.64 15.45
CA GLY A 353 -5.52 -7.64 14.04
C GLY A 353 -6.06 -6.48 13.21
N ARG A 354 -6.55 -5.40 13.84
CA ARG A 354 -6.98 -4.17 13.17
C ARG A 354 -6.38 -2.94 13.82
N LEU A 355 -6.14 -1.92 13.00
CA LEU A 355 -5.75 -0.61 13.50
C LEU A 355 -6.96 0.12 14.06
N LYS A 356 -6.73 0.95 15.07
CA LYS A 356 -7.73 1.86 15.62
C LYS A 356 -7.08 3.18 15.95
N ILE A 357 -7.46 4.22 15.21
CA ILE A 357 -7.05 5.60 15.54
C ILE A 357 -7.77 6.03 16.82
N THR A 358 -7.01 6.24 17.89
CA THR A 358 -7.50 6.63 19.23
C THR A 358 -7.45 8.13 19.47
N ARG A 359 -6.47 8.81 18.86
CA ARG A 359 -6.28 10.26 18.99
C ARG A 359 -5.70 10.84 17.71
N VAL A 360 -6.09 12.08 17.42
CA VAL A 360 -5.51 12.92 16.35
C VAL A 360 -5.28 14.30 16.94
N GLU A 361 -4.07 14.83 16.75
CA GLU A 361 -3.69 16.17 17.16
C GLU A 361 -3.04 16.91 15.98
N ILE A 362 -3.56 18.10 15.65
CA ILE A 362 -3.01 18.94 14.58
C ILE A 362 -1.76 19.66 15.10
N GLU A 363 -0.68 19.68 14.34
CA GLU A 363 0.50 20.47 14.68
C GLU A 363 0.28 21.97 14.39
N PRO A 364 0.93 22.88 15.14
CA PRO A 364 0.81 24.31 14.86
C PRO A 364 1.19 24.64 13.43
N THR A 365 0.27 25.25 12.68
CA THR A 365 0.42 25.53 11.25
C THR A 365 0.18 27.00 10.99
N THR A 366 0.97 27.63 10.11
CA THR A 366 0.74 29.00 9.66
C THR A 366 0.17 28.96 8.26
N VAL A 367 -0.90 29.71 8.01
CA VAL A 367 -1.54 29.83 6.70
C VAL A 367 -1.53 31.30 6.30
N ASP A 368 -0.84 31.59 5.20
CA ASP A 368 -0.76 32.93 4.63
C ASP A 368 -1.88 33.09 3.60
N SER A 369 -2.75 34.05 3.84
CA SER A 369 -3.88 34.42 2.99
C SER A 369 -3.53 35.68 2.22
N PHE A 370 -3.79 35.67 0.91
CA PHE A 370 -3.48 36.78 0.02
C PHE A 370 -4.78 37.34 -0.54
N LEU A 371 -5.05 38.62 -0.28
CA LEU A 371 -6.22 39.30 -0.83
C LEU A 371 -5.79 40.36 -1.84
N ASP A 372 -6.15 40.12 -3.10
CA ASP A 372 -6.00 41.08 -4.19
C ASP A 372 -7.12 42.14 -4.16
N GLU A 373 -6.76 43.38 -4.52
CA GLU A 373 -7.68 44.51 -4.70
C GLU A 373 -8.71 44.71 -3.56
N VAL A 374 -8.22 44.92 -2.33
CA VAL A 374 -9.07 45.22 -1.17
C VAL A 374 -9.66 46.63 -1.26
N THR A 375 -10.94 46.72 -1.66
CA THR A 375 -11.73 47.95 -1.71
C THR A 375 -12.97 47.85 -0.82
N PRO A 376 -13.36 48.93 -0.11
CA PRO A 376 -14.44 48.82 0.85
C PRO A 376 -15.75 48.41 0.15
N GLN A 377 -16.41 47.40 0.69
CA GLN A 377 -17.69 46.90 0.21
C GLN A 377 -18.79 47.80 0.79
N TRP A 378 -19.17 48.84 0.06
CA TRP A 378 -20.18 49.79 0.55
C TRP A 378 -21.53 49.10 0.42
N TYR A 379 -22.36 49.11 1.48
CA TYR A 379 -23.68 48.46 1.51
C TYR A 379 -24.47 48.75 0.22
N GLY A 380 -24.52 47.77 -0.69
CA GLY A 380 -25.27 47.90 -1.94
C GLY A 380 -24.66 47.25 -3.18
N ASP A 381 -24.31 45.96 -3.11
CA ASP A 381 -24.59 45.05 -4.24
C ASP A 381 -25.10 43.72 -3.68
N ALA A 382 -26.34 43.78 -3.16
CA ALA A 382 -27.19 42.62 -3.14
C ALA A 382 -27.82 42.53 -4.54
N SER A 383 -27.17 41.80 -5.45
CA SER A 383 -27.66 41.63 -6.82
C SER A 383 -27.24 40.26 -7.39
N VAL A 384 -28.02 39.26 -6.95
CA VAL A 384 -28.35 37.94 -7.56
C VAL A 384 -27.30 36.84 -7.53
#